data_AF-A0A661GUV2-F1
#
_entry.id   AF-A0A661GUV2-F1
#
_cell.length_a   1.000
_cell.length_b   1.000
_cell.length_c   1.000
_cell.angle_alpha   90.00
_cell.angle_beta   90.00
_cell.angle_gamma   90.00
#
_symmetry.space_group_name_H-M   'P 1'
#
loop_
_entity.id
_entity.type
_entity.pdbx_description
1 polymer ?
#
loop_
_entity_poly.entity_id
_entity_poly.type
_entity_poly.pdbx_seq_one_letter_code
_entity_poly.pdbx_strand_id
1 'polypeptide(L)'
;ILFIAVMATFPALRMLENLRPGRIGAFLEQNVNSAYPIEGMNLLSMAGLQGNLFARYSTSGFVGYWLEPRIKTFVNGSMNFPPDVFQDYFAVIEKEGVEQNERFTDVLDRRKIDLYFGTGTPTSGTFLYTTPDLETHPQWLLIHRSLDHAIYLRRTPHNRENLNRVAEYYAEEGIPFDLDSGLDIGVVLRRNTRWAIDRRMLPANYPHLMRTKKGNPQILDQLAIIHLLLGDYSAQIRFDEQLVALVPKARGPRSRLISSLLKLGRSGEALAHIQTLAADGNRRVADLLLKLLNQQLAIARNQELETISHDAQDRWRSEMNSLPLVNDGEVRRLKQSLLPPPTLVANHRK
;
A
#
# COMPACT_ATOMS: atom_id res chain seq x y z
N ILE A 1 5.01 17.49 46.21
CA ILE A 1 6.14 17.42 45.24
C ILE A 1 6.13 16.09 44.44
N LEU A 2 5.67 14.96 45.00
CA LEU A 2 5.53 13.70 44.23
C LEU A 2 4.31 13.62 43.29
N PHE A 3 3.32 14.52 43.43
CA PHE A 3 2.10 14.54 42.62
C PHE A 3 2.22 15.34 41.30
N ILE A 4 3.31 16.09 41.13
CA ILE A 4 3.57 16.89 39.91
C ILE A 4 4.40 16.10 38.88
N ALA A 5 5.09 15.03 39.30
CA ALA A 5 5.94 14.23 38.41
C ALA A 5 5.16 13.19 37.56
N VAL A 6 3.93 12.83 37.94
CA VAL A 6 3.10 11.83 37.23
C VAL A 6 2.28 12.44 36.08
N MET A 7 2.12 13.76 36.05
CA MET A 7 1.41 14.47 34.98
C MET A 7 2.30 14.72 33.73
N ALA A 8 3.60 14.45 33.79
CA ALA A 8 4.53 14.71 32.69
C ALA A 8 4.57 13.62 31.60
N THR A 9 3.87 12.49 31.78
CA THR A 9 3.94 11.33 30.86
C THR A 9 2.63 10.99 30.15
N PHE A 10 1.56 11.76 30.36
CA PHE A 10 0.28 11.51 29.66
C PHE A 10 0.23 12.20 28.29
N PRO A 11 0.00 11.45 27.18
CA PRO A 11 -0.21 12.00 25.84
C PRO A 11 -1.35 13.03 25.76
N ALA A 12 -2.30 12.99 26.70
CA ALA A 12 -3.44 13.88 26.79
C ALA A 12 -3.06 15.36 27.03
N LEU A 13 -1.97 15.65 27.76
CA LEU A 13 -1.53 17.04 27.99
C LEU A 13 -0.86 17.64 26.75
N ARG A 14 -0.10 16.86 25.98
CA ARG A 14 0.39 17.28 24.64
C ARG A 14 -0.76 17.48 23.66
N MET A 15 -1.83 16.67 23.77
CA MET A 15 -3.05 16.86 22.97
C MET A 15 -3.71 18.21 23.29
N LEU A 16 -3.78 18.59 24.57
CA LEU A 16 -4.30 19.90 25.01
C LEU A 16 -3.44 21.09 24.57
N GLU A 17 -2.10 20.96 24.52
CA GLU A 17 -1.22 22.02 23.99
C GLU A 17 -1.38 22.27 22.49
N ASN A 18 -1.77 21.24 21.73
CA ASN A 18 -2.06 21.34 20.30
C ASN A 18 -3.48 21.86 20.01
N LEU A 19 -4.36 21.90 21.01
CA LEU A 19 -5.71 22.47 20.92
C LEU A 19 -5.75 24.01 21.10
N ARG A 20 -4.61 24.71 21.03
CA ARG A 20 -4.62 26.19 20.98
C ARG A 20 -5.28 26.67 19.68
N PRO A 21 -6.07 27.75 19.67
CA PRO A 21 -6.86 28.21 18.51
C PRO A 21 -6.10 28.42 17.19
N GLY A 22 -4.78 28.62 17.21
CA GLY A 22 -3.93 28.69 16.00
C GLY A 22 -3.22 27.40 15.60
N ARG A 23 -3.33 26.33 16.40
CA ARG A 23 -2.70 25.02 16.18
C ARG A 23 -3.71 23.90 15.92
N ILE A 24 -4.99 24.11 16.23
CA ILE A 24 -6.05 23.15 15.95
C ILE A 24 -6.10 22.81 14.46
N GLY A 25 -6.00 23.79 13.55
CA GLY A 25 -6.00 23.54 12.11
C GLY A 25 -4.86 22.62 11.68
N ALA A 26 -3.62 22.98 12.00
CA ALA A 26 -2.44 22.16 11.70
C ALA A 26 -2.47 20.78 12.40
N PHE A 27 -2.99 20.71 13.63
CA PHE A 27 -3.15 19.46 14.36
C PHE A 27 -4.22 18.56 13.71
N LEU A 28 -5.37 19.11 13.34
CA LEU A 28 -6.42 18.36 12.65
C LEU A 28 -5.94 17.93 11.27
N GLU A 29 -5.31 18.81 10.49
CA GLU A 29 -4.69 18.47 9.22
C GLU A 29 -3.64 17.36 9.39
N GLN A 30 -2.74 17.47 10.35
CA GLN A 30 -1.72 16.45 10.59
C GLN A 30 -2.34 15.10 10.99
N ASN A 31 -3.28 15.09 11.92
CA ASN A 31 -3.90 13.85 12.37
C ASN A 31 -4.79 13.23 11.29
N VAL A 32 -5.61 14.04 10.61
CA VAL A 32 -6.48 13.58 9.52
C VAL A 32 -5.64 13.07 8.35
N ASN A 33 -4.62 13.81 7.89
CA ASN A 33 -3.74 13.35 6.81
C ASN A 33 -2.92 12.11 7.18
N SER A 34 -2.65 11.89 8.47
CA SER A 34 -1.92 10.69 8.92
C SER A 34 -2.82 9.47 9.10
N ALA A 35 -4.10 9.70 9.40
CA ALA A 35 -5.10 8.68 9.70
C ALA A 35 -5.89 8.25 8.45
N TYR A 36 -6.04 9.14 7.47
CA TYR A 36 -6.83 8.93 6.27
C TYR A 36 -6.01 9.13 4.99
N PRO A 37 -6.22 8.28 3.97
CA PRO A 37 -5.53 8.35 2.69
C PRO A 37 -6.12 9.45 1.78
N ILE A 38 -5.89 10.72 2.16
CA ILE A 38 -6.50 11.90 1.52
C ILE A 38 -6.19 11.97 0.02
N GLU A 39 -4.98 11.65 -0.41
CA GLU A 39 -4.61 11.77 -1.83
C GLU A 39 -5.35 10.78 -2.72
N GLY A 40 -5.59 9.55 -2.24
CA GLY A 40 -6.43 8.60 -2.93
C GLY A 40 -7.87 9.12 -3.08
N MET A 41 -8.41 9.77 -2.05
CA MET A 41 -9.75 10.39 -2.12
C MET A 41 -9.79 11.59 -3.07
N ASN A 42 -8.74 12.43 -3.07
CA ASN A 42 -8.61 13.54 -4.00
C ASN A 42 -8.65 13.04 -5.44
N LEU A 43 -7.92 11.97 -5.76
CA LEU A 43 -7.99 11.36 -7.08
C LEU A 43 -9.42 10.92 -7.44
N LEU A 44 -10.06 10.13 -6.57
CA LEU A 44 -11.42 9.62 -6.82
C LEU A 44 -12.42 10.76 -7.08
N SER A 45 -12.30 11.86 -6.33
CA SER A 45 -13.13 13.05 -6.44
C SER A 45 -12.81 13.86 -7.71
N MET A 46 -11.53 14.20 -7.93
CA MET A 46 -11.08 15.03 -9.04
C MET A 46 -11.29 14.35 -10.40
N ALA A 47 -11.01 13.05 -10.50
CA ALA A 47 -11.32 12.27 -11.70
C ALA A 47 -12.84 11.99 -11.85
N GLY A 48 -13.68 12.37 -10.87
CA GLY A 48 -15.12 12.20 -10.96
C GLY A 48 -15.57 10.75 -11.08
N LEU A 49 -14.86 9.83 -10.43
CA LEU A 49 -15.20 8.40 -10.49
C LEU A 49 -16.52 8.12 -9.79
N GLN A 50 -17.14 6.99 -10.17
CA GLN A 50 -18.46 6.58 -9.71
C GLN A 50 -18.50 5.08 -9.44
N GLY A 51 -19.47 4.61 -8.64
CA GLY A 51 -19.72 3.18 -8.45
C GLY A 51 -19.60 2.73 -6.98
N ASN A 52 -19.48 1.42 -6.78
CA ASN A 52 -19.34 0.84 -5.44
C ASN A 52 -17.87 0.69 -5.06
N LEU A 53 -17.53 1.10 -3.84
CA LEU A 53 -16.17 1.11 -3.31
C LEU A 53 -16.05 0.13 -2.16
N PHE A 54 -15.15 -0.84 -2.29
CA PHE A 54 -14.62 -1.53 -1.12
C PHE A 54 -13.56 -0.63 -0.48
N ALA A 55 -13.75 -0.33 0.79
CA ALA A 55 -12.73 0.28 1.65
C ALA A 55 -12.82 -0.39 3.02
N ARG A 56 -11.72 -0.33 3.77
CA ARG A 56 -11.72 -0.83 5.14
C ARG A 56 -12.62 0.01 6.02
N TYR A 57 -13.38 -0.65 6.90
CA TYR A 57 -14.30 -0.09 7.89
C TYR A 57 -13.77 1.18 8.58
N SER A 58 -12.51 1.15 9.04
CA SER A 58 -11.87 2.29 9.72
C SER A 58 -11.73 3.54 8.85
N THR A 59 -11.75 3.39 7.53
CA THR A 59 -11.68 4.47 6.54
C THR A 59 -13.02 4.71 5.83
N SER A 60 -13.91 3.73 5.76
CA SER A 60 -15.08 3.82 4.88
C SER A 60 -16.07 4.90 5.27
N GLY A 61 -16.31 5.14 6.57
CA GLY A 61 -17.21 6.23 6.98
C GLY A 61 -16.71 7.61 6.55
N PHE A 62 -15.40 7.84 6.67
CA PHE A 62 -14.77 9.08 6.20
C PHE A 62 -14.81 9.17 4.67
N VAL A 63 -14.44 8.10 3.96
CA VAL A 63 -14.41 8.07 2.50
C VAL A 63 -15.83 8.26 1.91
N GLY A 64 -16.83 7.58 2.46
CA GLY A 64 -18.23 7.68 2.02
C GLY A 64 -18.78 9.10 2.18
N TYR A 65 -18.55 9.74 3.34
CA TYR A 65 -18.98 11.12 3.59
C TYR A 65 -18.51 12.11 2.51
N TRP A 66 -17.28 11.95 2.01
CA TRP A 66 -16.69 12.88 1.04
C TRP A 66 -16.99 12.57 -0.43
N LEU A 67 -17.26 11.30 -0.76
CA LEU A 67 -17.40 10.87 -2.17
C LEU A 67 -18.84 10.54 -2.59
N GLU A 68 -19.76 10.47 -1.64
CA GLU A 68 -21.19 10.35 -1.94
C GLU A 68 -21.75 11.61 -2.63
N PRO A 69 -22.76 11.48 -3.51
CA PRO A 69 -23.47 10.24 -3.87
C PRO A 69 -22.81 9.44 -5.01
N ARG A 70 -21.70 9.92 -5.58
CA ARG A 70 -21.08 9.35 -6.79
C ARG A 70 -20.45 7.99 -6.51
N ILE A 71 -19.78 7.86 -5.37
CA ILE A 71 -19.15 6.62 -4.92
C ILE A 71 -19.82 6.16 -3.63
N LYS A 72 -20.29 4.91 -3.61
CA LYS A 72 -20.98 4.31 -2.47
C LYS A 72 -20.06 3.29 -1.82
N THR A 73 -19.73 3.47 -0.55
CA THR A 73 -18.90 2.51 0.17
C THR A 73 -19.68 1.25 0.51
N PHE A 74 -19.03 0.08 0.35
CA PHE A 74 -19.62 -1.22 0.66
C PHE A 74 -20.12 -1.32 2.11
N VAL A 75 -19.31 -0.82 3.05
CA VAL A 75 -19.70 -0.59 4.44
C VAL A 75 -19.49 0.88 4.74
N ASN A 76 -20.45 1.58 5.36
CA ASN A 76 -20.39 3.03 5.56
C ASN A 76 -19.72 3.44 6.89
N GLY A 77 -18.94 2.54 7.51
CA GLY A 77 -18.31 2.77 8.81
C GLY A 77 -19.28 2.82 10.00
N SER A 78 -20.58 2.63 9.78
CA SER A 78 -21.53 2.29 10.85
C SER A 78 -21.56 0.77 11.05
N MET A 79 -21.91 0.29 12.24
CA MET A 79 -22.18 -1.14 12.47
C MET A 79 -23.62 -1.53 12.10
N ASN A 80 -24.34 -0.67 11.37
CA ASN A 80 -25.75 -0.87 11.03
C ASN A 80 -25.90 -1.40 9.60
N PHE A 81 -25.52 -2.66 9.40
CA PHE A 81 -25.71 -3.38 8.14
C PHE A 81 -26.21 -4.81 8.42
N PRO A 82 -26.85 -5.47 7.43
CA PRO A 82 -27.29 -6.85 7.55
C PRO A 82 -26.13 -7.82 7.89
N PRO A 83 -26.38 -8.93 8.62
CA PRO A 83 -25.35 -9.90 8.99
C PRO A 83 -24.59 -10.52 7.81
N ASP A 84 -25.25 -10.74 6.66
CA ASP A 84 -24.61 -11.26 5.45
C ASP A 84 -23.60 -10.25 4.87
N VAL A 85 -23.86 -8.95 4.97
CA VAL A 85 -22.91 -7.90 4.58
C VAL A 85 -21.68 -7.92 5.46
N PHE A 86 -21.85 -8.18 6.76
CA PHE A 86 -20.73 -8.32 7.69
C PHE A 86 -19.84 -9.51 7.33
N GLN A 87 -20.45 -10.67 7.08
CA GLN A 87 -19.72 -11.89 6.69
C GLN A 87 -18.91 -11.67 5.41
N ASP A 88 -19.54 -11.09 4.38
CA ASP A 88 -18.86 -10.79 3.13
C ASP A 88 -17.72 -9.78 3.29
N TYR A 89 -17.92 -8.77 4.16
CA TYR A 89 -16.87 -7.80 4.45
C TYR A 89 -15.64 -8.46 5.11
N PHE A 90 -15.86 -9.38 6.05
CA PHE A 90 -14.76 -10.13 6.67
C PHE A 90 -14.10 -11.11 5.70
N ALA A 91 -14.87 -11.80 4.86
CA ALA A 91 -14.32 -12.65 3.81
C ALA A 91 -13.34 -11.88 2.92
N VAL A 92 -13.68 -10.64 2.52
CA VAL A 92 -12.76 -9.79 1.76
C VAL A 92 -11.50 -9.40 2.53
N ILE A 93 -11.59 -9.07 3.82
CA ILE A 93 -10.41 -8.72 4.64
C ILE A 93 -9.49 -9.93 4.88
N GLU A 94 -10.09 -11.06 5.17
CA GLU A 94 -9.40 -12.31 5.49
C GLU A 94 -8.84 -12.98 4.22
N LYS A 95 -9.28 -12.49 3.05
CA LYS A 95 -8.92 -12.99 1.71
C LYS A 95 -9.42 -14.41 1.52
N GLU A 96 -10.63 -14.65 2.01
CA GLU A 96 -11.38 -15.90 1.96
C GLU A 96 -12.70 -15.67 1.21
N GLY A 97 -13.37 -16.74 0.78
CA GLY A 97 -14.77 -16.68 0.35
C GLY A 97 -15.72 -17.01 1.50
N VAL A 98 -17.01 -16.77 1.30
CA VAL A 98 -18.05 -17.19 2.24
C VAL A 98 -18.57 -18.58 1.90
N GLU A 99 -18.80 -18.84 0.61
CA GLU A 99 -19.25 -20.14 0.13
C GLU A 99 -18.10 -21.10 -0.20
N GLN A 100 -18.40 -22.40 -0.29
CA GLN A 100 -17.42 -23.39 -0.70
C GLN A 100 -16.92 -23.10 -2.12
N ASN A 101 -15.60 -22.96 -2.27
CA ASN A 101 -14.93 -22.57 -3.52
C ASN A 101 -15.22 -21.13 -3.98
N GLU A 102 -15.87 -20.29 -3.16
CA GLU A 102 -15.91 -18.84 -3.41
C GLU A 102 -14.55 -18.25 -3.02
N ARG A 103 -14.07 -17.28 -3.79
CA ARG A 103 -12.90 -16.48 -3.46
C ARG A 103 -13.32 -15.11 -2.99
N PHE A 104 -12.44 -14.41 -2.31
CA PHE A 104 -12.71 -13.03 -1.89
C PHE A 104 -13.01 -12.10 -3.08
N THR A 105 -12.43 -12.36 -4.26
CA THR A 105 -12.71 -11.62 -5.49
C THR A 105 -14.10 -11.91 -6.05
N ASP A 106 -14.63 -13.11 -5.81
CA ASP A 106 -15.99 -13.48 -6.20
C ASP A 106 -17.01 -12.77 -5.30
N VAL A 107 -16.67 -12.58 -4.01
CA VAL A 107 -17.43 -11.71 -3.09
C VAL A 107 -17.46 -10.27 -3.61
N LEU A 108 -16.31 -9.73 -4.05
CA LEU A 108 -16.26 -8.39 -4.67
C LEU A 108 -17.17 -8.29 -5.90
N ASP A 109 -17.21 -9.33 -6.74
CA ASP A 109 -18.05 -9.36 -7.94
C ASP A 109 -19.54 -9.47 -7.61
N ARG A 110 -19.90 -10.35 -6.68
CA ARG A 110 -21.27 -10.51 -6.19
C ARG A 110 -21.81 -9.23 -5.56
N ARG A 111 -20.95 -8.49 -4.84
CA ARG A 111 -21.25 -7.17 -4.28
C ARG A 111 -21.10 -6.01 -5.28
N LYS A 112 -20.78 -6.31 -6.54
CA LYS A 112 -20.62 -5.34 -7.64
C LYS A 112 -19.65 -4.21 -7.28
N ILE A 113 -18.53 -4.56 -6.67
CA ILE A 113 -17.48 -3.60 -6.31
C ILE A 113 -16.72 -3.18 -7.56
N ASP A 114 -16.69 -1.87 -7.79
CA ASP A 114 -16.06 -1.25 -8.95
C ASP A 114 -14.66 -0.75 -8.62
N LEU A 115 -14.52 -0.25 -7.39
CA LEU A 115 -13.31 0.36 -6.87
C LEU A 115 -12.87 -0.39 -5.62
N TYR A 116 -11.57 -0.67 -5.50
CA TYR A 116 -10.99 -1.27 -4.31
C TYR A 116 -9.94 -0.33 -3.72
N PHE A 117 -10.18 0.14 -2.50
CA PHE A 117 -9.28 0.99 -1.73
C PHE A 117 -8.46 0.14 -0.76
N GLY A 118 -7.29 -0.30 -1.23
CA GLY A 118 -6.31 -0.98 -0.40
C GLY A 118 -5.62 0.01 0.54
N THR A 119 -5.40 -0.38 1.79
CA THR A 119 -4.73 0.46 2.80
C THR A 119 -3.68 -0.33 3.57
N GLY A 120 -2.86 0.38 4.33
CA GLY A 120 -1.88 -0.19 5.23
C GLY A 120 -0.53 -0.47 4.57
N THR A 121 0.38 -0.96 5.40
CA THR A 121 1.78 -1.25 5.06
C THR A 121 2.12 -2.66 5.57
N PRO A 122 3.24 -3.29 5.14
CA PRO A 122 3.58 -4.64 5.60
C PRO A 122 3.66 -4.80 7.13
N THR A 123 3.85 -3.71 7.87
CA THR A 123 3.89 -3.73 9.33
C THR A 123 2.54 -3.67 10.02
N SER A 124 1.48 -3.39 9.28
CA SER A 124 0.13 -3.26 9.85
C SER A 124 -0.48 -4.62 10.22
N GLY A 125 0.12 -5.73 9.80
CA GLY A 125 -0.44 -7.07 9.92
C GLY A 125 -1.35 -7.43 8.75
N THR A 126 -1.54 -8.72 8.52
CA THR A 126 -2.15 -9.25 7.28
C THR A 126 -3.56 -8.72 7.01
N PHE A 127 -4.38 -8.55 8.05
CA PHE A 127 -5.75 -8.03 7.93
C PHE A 127 -5.81 -6.52 7.67
N LEU A 128 -4.71 -5.80 7.96
CA LEU A 128 -4.66 -4.35 7.80
C LEU A 128 -3.88 -3.92 6.57
N TYR A 129 -3.05 -4.81 6.01
CA TYR A 129 -2.24 -4.58 4.81
C TYR A 129 -2.93 -5.15 3.57
N THR A 130 -3.78 -4.33 2.96
CA THR A 130 -4.58 -4.69 1.79
C THR A 130 -4.13 -3.98 0.51
N THR A 131 -3.18 -3.04 0.62
CA THR A 131 -2.55 -2.34 -0.52
C THR A 131 -2.13 -3.28 -1.68
N PRO A 132 -1.52 -4.46 -1.46
CA PRO A 132 -1.07 -5.33 -2.55
C PRO A 132 -2.10 -6.37 -3.02
N ASP A 133 -3.32 -6.42 -2.45
CA ASP A 133 -4.21 -7.57 -2.60
C ASP A 133 -4.62 -7.86 -4.06
N LEU A 134 -4.74 -6.81 -4.87
CA LEU A 134 -5.18 -6.90 -6.27
C LEU A 134 -4.09 -6.57 -7.29
N GLU A 135 -2.84 -6.37 -6.84
CA GLU A 135 -1.71 -5.89 -7.65
C GLU A 135 -1.44 -6.74 -8.89
N THR A 136 -1.67 -8.05 -8.80
CA THR A 136 -1.45 -9.00 -9.92
C THR A 136 -2.76 -9.59 -10.44
N HIS A 137 -3.91 -9.07 -10.04
CA HIS A 137 -5.19 -9.66 -10.43
C HIS A 137 -5.57 -9.17 -11.84
N PRO A 138 -5.80 -10.07 -12.82
CA PRO A 138 -5.96 -9.68 -14.23
C PRO A 138 -7.21 -8.82 -14.48
N GLN A 139 -8.24 -8.94 -13.64
CA GLN A 139 -9.47 -8.16 -13.75
C GLN A 139 -9.45 -6.83 -12.98
N TRP A 140 -8.33 -6.44 -12.38
CA TRP A 140 -8.18 -5.18 -11.67
C TRP A 140 -7.03 -4.37 -12.26
N LEU A 141 -7.21 -3.05 -12.32
CA LEU A 141 -6.21 -2.08 -12.80
C LEU A 141 -5.76 -1.23 -11.65
N LEU A 142 -4.46 -1.15 -11.40
CA LEU A 142 -3.91 -0.15 -10.49
C LEU A 142 -4.11 1.24 -11.12
N ILE A 143 -4.90 2.09 -10.47
CA ILE A 143 -5.12 3.47 -10.92
C ILE A 143 -4.42 4.50 -10.04
N HIS A 144 -4.00 4.12 -8.84
CA HIS A 144 -3.24 4.98 -7.93
C HIS A 144 -2.49 4.21 -6.86
N ARG A 145 -1.36 4.75 -6.42
CA ARG A 145 -0.62 4.22 -5.28
C ARG A 145 0.15 5.29 -4.54
N SER A 146 0.14 5.22 -3.21
CA SER A 146 1.01 5.96 -2.31
C SER A 146 1.71 4.99 -1.34
N LEU A 147 2.39 5.51 -0.33
CA LEU A 147 3.15 4.70 0.63
C LEU A 147 2.27 3.78 1.50
N ASP A 148 0.99 4.08 1.65
CA ASP A 148 0.10 3.40 2.59
C ASP A 148 -1.29 3.06 2.03
N HIS A 149 -1.50 3.26 0.73
CA HIS A 149 -2.73 2.88 0.07
C HIS A 149 -2.53 2.66 -1.43
N ALA A 150 -3.44 1.92 -2.02
CA ALA A 150 -3.57 1.73 -3.46
C ALA A 150 -5.04 1.72 -3.84
N ILE A 151 -5.34 2.18 -5.06
CA ILE A 151 -6.69 2.16 -5.61
C ILE A 151 -6.66 1.32 -6.87
N TYR A 152 -7.57 0.35 -6.92
CA TYR A 152 -7.78 -0.49 -8.08
C TYR A 152 -9.16 -0.25 -8.68
N LEU A 153 -9.24 -0.28 -10.01
CA LEU A 153 -10.49 -0.21 -10.78
C LEU A 153 -10.76 -1.56 -11.44
N ARG A 154 -11.97 -2.10 -11.28
CA ARG A 154 -12.38 -3.35 -11.89
C ARG A 154 -12.52 -3.20 -13.41
N ARG A 155 -11.93 -4.13 -14.16
CA ARG A 155 -12.02 -4.22 -15.63
C ARG A 155 -13.33 -4.87 -16.06
N THR A 156 -14.39 -4.07 -16.14
CA THR A 156 -15.68 -4.50 -16.71
C THR A 156 -16.11 -3.54 -17.82
N PRO A 157 -17.00 -3.98 -18.74
CA PRO A 157 -17.56 -3.08 -19.76
C PRO A 157 -18.23 -1.84 -19.16
N HIS A 158 -18.92 -1.97 -18.02
CA HIS A 158 -19.59 -0.82 -17.39
C HIS A 158 -18.60 0.17 -16.73
N ASN A 159 -17.39 -0.26 -16.36
CA ASN A 159 -16.34 0.61 -15.80
C ASN A 159 -15.47 1.28 -16.86
N ARG A 160 -15.73 1.06 -18.16
CA ARG A 160 -14.99 1.72 -19.25
C ARG A 160 -15.01 3.24 -19.11
N GLU A 161 -16.13 3.80 -18.71
CA GLU A 161 -16.30 5.24 -18.51
C GLU A 161 -15.45 5.76 -17.34
N ASN A 162 -15.42 5.06 -16.20
CA ASN A 162 -14.51 5.41 -15.11
C ASN A 162 -13.04 5.34 -15.54
N LEU A 163 -12.68 4.34 -16.35
CA LEU A 163 -11.33 4.19 -16.85
C LEU A 163 -10.93 5.35 -17.78
N ASN A 164 -11.84 5.81 -18.63
CA ASN A 164 -11.63 7.00 -19.47
C ASN A 164 -11.41 8.25 -18.62
N ARG A 165 -12.21 8.45 -17.56
CA ARG A 165 -12.04 9.57 -16.63
C ARG A 165 -10.69 9.56 -15.92
N VAL A 166 -10.20 8.38 -15.52
CA VAL A 166 -8.84 8.25 -14.96
C VAL A 166 -7.78 8.66 -15.99
N ALA A 167 -7.92 8.21 -17.24
CA ALA A 167 -6.99 8.56 -18.30
C ALA A 167 -7.01 10.06 -18.64
N GLU A 168 -8.18 10.68 -18.69
CA GLU A 168 -8.35 12.12 -18.88
C GLU A 168 -7.69 12.92 -17.74
N TYR A 169 -7.97 12.55 -16.49
CA TYR A 169 -7.32 13.16 -15.32
C TYR A 169 -5.79 13.09 -15.42
N TYR A 170 -5.24 11.93 -15.76
CA TYR A 170 -3.78 11.79 -15.88
C TYR A 170 -3.21 12.53 -17.09
N ALA A 171 -3.94 12.60 -18.20
CA ALA A 171 -3.54 13.38 -19.37
C ALA A 171 -3.46 14.88 -19.04
N GLU A 172 -4.41 15.42 -18.30
CA GLU A 172 -4.39 16.81 -17.81
C GLU A 172 -3.19 17.10 -16.90
N GLU A 173 -2.81 16.12 -16.09
CA GLU A 173 -1.66 16.21 -15.18
C GLU A 173 -0.31 15.88 -15.86
N GLY A 174 -0.32 15.52 -17.16
CA GLY A 174 0.88 15.12 -17.90
C GLY A 174 1.49 13.79 -17.45
N ILE A 175 0.69 12.92 -16.84
CA ILE A 175 1.11 11.63 -16.30
C ILE A 175 0.75 10.51 -17.29
N PRO A 176 1.68 9.61 -17.64
CA PRO A 176 1.36 8.47 -18.49
C PRO A 176 0.45 7.49 -17.74
N PHE A 177 -0.67 7.15 -18.36
CA PHE A 177 -1.61 6.13 -17.90
C PHE A 177 -2.05 5.29 -19.08
N ASP A 178 -1.98 3.96 -18.94
CA ASP A 178 -2.34 3.01 -19.98
C ASP A 178 -3.69 2.35 -19.64
N LEU A 179 -4.60 2.29 -20.60
CA LEU A 179 -5.94 1.76 -20.37
C LEU A 179 -5.94 0.24 -20.09
N ASP A 180 -4.92 -0.49 -20.54
CA ASP A 180 -4.85 -1.95 -20.44
C ASP A 180 -3.96 -2.43 -19.29
N SER A 181 -3.01 -1.62 -18.83
CA SER A 181 -2.05 -1.95 -17.78
C SER A 181 -2.14 -1.03 -16.57
N GLY A 182 -2.80 0.12 -16.68
CA GLY A 182 -3.02 1.08 -15.60
C GLY A 182 -1.84 2.04 -15.40
N LEU A 183 -1.61 2.41 -14.14
CA LEU A 183 -0.56 3.33 -13.74
C LEU A 183 0.80 2.63 -13.61
N ASP A 184 1.76 2.94 -14.47
CA ASP A 184 3.16 2.51 -14.30
C ASP A 184 3.88 3.43 -13.30
N ILE A 185 3.91 2.99 -12.04
CA ILE A 185 4.58 3.69 -10.95
C ILE A 185 6.04 3.98 -11.28
N GLY A 186 6.77 3.01 -11.83
CA GLY A 186 8.18 3.19 -12.16
C GLY A 186 8.40 4.33 -13.16
N VAL A 187 7.54 4.46 -14.17
CA VAL A 187 7.58 5.57 -15.13
C VAL A 187 7.24 6.90 -14.45
N VAL A 188 6.20 6.94 -13.62
CA VAL A 188 5.81 8.14 -12.86
C VAL A 188 6.96 8.64 -12.00
N LEU A 189 7.60 7.78 -11.21
CA LEU A 189 8.68 8.19 -10.31
C LEU A 189 9.90 8.71 -11.06
N ARG A 190 10.19 8.18 -12.26
CA ARG A 190 11.32 8.60 -13.10
C ARG A 190 11.07 9.90 -13.86
N ARG A 191 9.86 10.08 -14.42
CA ARG A 191 9.55 11.19 -15.33
C ARG A 191 8.82 12.35 -14.64
N ASN A 192 8.07 12.05 -13.59
CA ASN A 192 7.15 12.96 -12.94
C ASN A 192 7.38 13.02 -11.41
N THR A 193 8.65 13.01 -10.97
CA THR A 193 9.01 13.02 -9.54
C THR A 193 8.39 14.21 -8.79
N ARG A 194 8.38 15.40 -9.41
CA ARG A 194 7.81 16.61 -8.80
C ARG A 194 6.32 16.42 -8.50
N TRP A 195 5.56 15.97 -9.50
CA TRP A 195 4.14 15.66 -9.35
C TRP A 195 3.90 14.59 -8.27
N ALA A 196 4.70 13.52 -8.24
CA ALA A 196 4.58 12.48 -7.22
C ALA A 196 4.83 12.99 -5.79
N ILE A 197 5.69 14.00 -5.62
CA ILE A 197 5.89 14.67 -4.32
C ILE A 197 4.69 15.57 -4.00
N ASP A 198 4.24 16.36 -4.96
CA ASP A 198 3.11 17.29 -4.80
C ASP A 198 1.80 16.53 -4.47
N ARG A 199 1.63 15.32 -5.01
CA ARG A 199 0.54 14.37 -4.70
C ARG A 199 0.85 13.39 -3.56
N ARG A 200 1.89 13.66 -2.77
CA ARG A 200 2.33 12.88 -1.59
C ARG A 200 2.43 11.37 -1.82
N MET A 201 2.79 10.95 -3.02
CA MET A 201 3.24 9.58 -3.31
C MET A 201 4.70 9.41 -2.84
N LEU A 202 5.49 10.48 -2.94
CA LEU A 202 6.88 10.52 -2.52
C LEU A 202 7.11 11.55 -1.41
N PRO A 203 8.09 11.30 -0.51
CA PRO A 203 8.48 12.29 0.48
C PRO A 203 9.21 13.47 -0.18
N ALA A 204 9.06 14.67 0.39
CA ALA A 204 9.65 15.89 -0.17
C ALA A 204 11.18 15.84 -0.31
N ASN A 205 11.85 15.05 0.55
CA ASN A 205 13.30 14.85 0.50
C ASN A 205 13.76 13.76 -0.49
N TYR A 206 12.86 13.12 -1.24
CA TYR A 206 13.22 12.06 -2.19
C TYR A 206 14.30 12.48 -3.21
N PRO A 207 14.28 13.71 -3.80
CA PRO A 207 15.36 14.15 -4.70
C PRO A 207 16.72 14.29 -4.01
N HIS A 208 16.74 14.53 -2.70
CA HIS A 208 17.98 14.51 -1.93
C HIS A 208 18.48 13.08 -1.76
N LEU A 209 17.62 12.15 -1.30
CA LEU A 209 17.96 10.72 -1.14
C LEU A 209 18.54 10.14 -2.43
N MET A 210 17.93 10.44 -3.58
CA MET A 210 18.40 9.95 -4.88
C MET A 210 19.79 10.45 -5.28
N ARG A 211 20.17 11.67 -4.86
CA ARG A 211 21.49 12.26 -5.13
C ARG A 211 22.57 11.74 -4.18
N THR A 212 22.22 11.42 -2.93
CA THR A 212 23.17 11.07 -1.87
C THR A 212 23.27 9.58 -1.57
N LYS A 213 22.52 8.72 -2.28
CA LYS A 213 22.49 7.26 -2.08
C LYS A 213 23.82 6.51 -2.26
N LYS A 214 24.76 7.04 -3.05
CA LYS A 214 25.98 6.30 -3.44
C LYS A 214 26.80 5.93 -2.20
N GLY A 215 26.97 4.64 -1.95
CA GLY A 215 27.76 4.12 -0.83
C GLY A 215 27.15 4.39 0.55
N ASN A 216 25.89 4.80 0.63
CA ASN A 216 25.21 5.07 1.90
C ASN A 216 24.13 4.00 2.16
N PRO A 217 24.40 3.01 3.03
CA PRO A 217 23.47 1.92 3.32
C PRO A 217 22.11 2.40 3.83
N GLN A 218 22.07 3.42 4.67
CA GLN A 218 20.83 3.94 5.27
C GLN A 218 19.93 4.58 4.22
N ILE A 219 20.50 5.33 3.27
CA ILE A 219 19.73 5.94 2.18
C ILE A 219 19.24 4.86 1.19
N LEU A 220 20.08 3.87 0.88
CA LEU A 220 19.67 2.74 0.04
C LEU A 220 18.50 1.98 0.66
N ASP A 221 18.55 1.73 1.97
CA ASP A 221 17.47 1.07 2.70
C ASP A 221 16.17 1.88 2.65
N GLN A 222 16.24 3.20 2.91
CA GLN A 222 15.07 4.08 2.78
C GLN A 222 14.48 4.09 1.37
N LEU A 223 15.30 4.15 0.33
CA LEU A 223 14.84 4.08 -1.05
C LEU A 223 14.21 2.72 -1.36
N ALA A 224 14.82 1.62 -0.92
CA ALA A 224 14.26 0.28 -1.09
C ALA A 224 12.87 0.15 -0.44
N ILE A 225 12.69 0.70 0.77
CA ILE A 225 11.39 0.71 1.46
C ILE A 225 10.37 1.56 0.70
N ILE A 226 10.73 2.77 0.25
CA ILE A 226 9.83 3.63 -0.53
C ILE A 226 9.34 2.90 -1.78
N HIS A 227 10.26 2.31 -2.55
CA HIS A 227 9.91 1.61 -3.79
C HIS A 227 9.13 0.31 -3.53
N LEU A 228 9.38 -0.40 -2.42
CA LEU A 228 8.56 -1.54 -1.98
C LEU A 228 7.10 -1.11 -1.75
N LEU A 229 6.90 -0.06 -0.96
CA LEU A 229 5.56 0.41 -0.59
C LEU A 229 4.79 0.89 -1.83
N LEU A 230 5.49 1.54 -2.76
CA LEU A 230 4.93 1.99 -4.04
C LEU A 230 4.73 0.88 -5.08
N GLY A 231 5.17 -0.36 -4.81
CA GLY A 231 5.03 -1.48 -5.76
C GLY A 231 6.02 -1.44 -6.94
N ASP A 232 7.02 -0.55 -6.91
CA ASP A 232 8.11 -0.53 -7.90
C ASP A 232 9.20 -1.53 -7.50
N TYR A 233 8.85 -2.82 -7.57
CA TYR A 233 9.72 -3.93 -7.16
C TYR A 233 11.04 -3.96 -7.93
N SER A 234 11.04 -3.52 -9.19
CA SER A 234 12.27 -3.48 -9.99
C SER A 234 13.27 -2.46 -9.45
N ALA A 235 12.82 -1.28 -9.01
CA ALA A 235 13.71 -0.31 -8.38
C ALA A 235 14.12 -0.73 -6.97
N GLN A 236 13.18 -1.27 -6.18
CA GLN A 236 13.51 -1.77 -4.85
C GLN A 236 14.57 -2.88 -4.91
N ILE A 237 14.47 -3.85 -5.83
CA ILE A 237 15.49 -4.91 -6.02
C ILE A 237 16.87 -4.30 -6.25
N ARG A 238 17.00 -3.31 -7.14
CA ARG A 238 18.30 -2.67 -7.41
C ARG A 238 18.90 -1.98 -6.19
N PHE A 239 18.07 -1.42 -5.31
CA PHE A 239 18.55 -0.81 -4.07
C PHE A 239 18.94 -1.86 -3.03
N ASP A 240 18.17 -2.94 -2.91
CA ASP A 240 18.50 -4.02 -1.99
C ASP A 240 19.72 -4.83 -2.43
N GLU A 241 19.94 -5.03 -3.72
CA GLU A 241 21.17 -5.64 -4.25
C GLU A 241 22.41 -4.84 -3.86
N GLN A 242 22.36 -3.51 -4.05
CA GLN A 242 23.45 -2.61 -3.63
C GLN A 242 23.65 -2.64 -2.10
N LEU A 243 22.56 -2.65 -1.34
CA LEU A 243 22.60 -2.67 0.12
C LEU A 243 23.16 -4.00 0.65
N VAL A 244 22.75 -5.14 0.08
CA VAL A 244 23.28 -6.45 0.40
C VAL A 244 24.75 -6.57 0.02
N ALA A 245 25.19 -5.95 -1.08
CA ALA A 245 26.61 -5.91 -1.43
C ALA A 245 27.44 -5.10 -0.40
N LEU A 246 26.92 -3.95 0.07
CA LEU A 246 27.60 -3.10 1.05
C LEU A 246 27.55 -3.68 2.47
N VAL A 247 26.46 -4.34 2.84
CA VAL A 247 26.22 -4.90 4.17
C VAL A 247 25.74 -6.36 4.04
N PRO A 248 26.63 -7.32 3.72
CA PRO A 248 26.25 -8.70 3.39
C PRO A 248 25.41 -9.43 4.46
N LYS A 249 25.63 -9.07 5.73
CA LYS A 249 24.94 -9.63 6.90
C LYS A 249 23.58 -8.98 7.20
N ALA A 250 23.16 -7.97 6.45
CA ALA A 250 21.88 -7.31 6.64
C ALA A 250 20.72 -8.23 6.21
N ARG A 251 20.02 -8.79 7.19
CA ARG A 251 18.94 -9.77 6.96
C ARG A 251 17.69 -9.15 6.36
N GLY A 252 17.27 -7.98 6.85
CA GLY A 252 16.05 -7.28 6.39
C GLY A 252 16.05 -7.01 4.87
N PRO A 253 17.06 -6.31 4.33
CA PRO A 253 17.19 -6.08 2.90
C PRO A 253 17.17 -7.36 2.06
N ARG A 254 17.84 -8.43 2.53
CA ARG A 254 17.86 -9.71 1.83
C ARG A 254 16.47 -10.36 1.81
N SER A 255 15.72 -10.35 2.91
CA SER A 255 14.35 -10.87 2.94
C SER A 255 13.41 -10.10 2.02
N ARG A 256 13.53 -8.77 1.99
CA ARG A 256 12.77 -7.88 1.09
C ARG A 256 13.12 -8.09 -0.38
N LEU A 257 14.40 -8.29 -0.69
CA LEU A 257 14.90 -8.67 -2.01
C LEU A 257 14.29 -10.00 -2.47
N ILE A 258 14.37 -11.06 -1.66
CA ILE A 258 13.78 -12.37 -1.97
C ILE A 258 12.28 -12.22 -2.24
N SER A 259 11.55 -11.52 -1.37
CA SER A 259 10.10 -11.33 -1.53
C SER A 259 9.74 -10.67 -2.87
N SER A 260 10.49 -9.65 -3.26
CA SER A 260 10.22 -8.90 -4.50
C SER A 260 10.66 -9.66 -5.75
N LEU A 261 11.75 -10.45 -5.67
CA LEU A 261 12.13 -11.39 -6.73
C LEU A 261 11.04 -12.43 -6.96
N LEU A 262 10.48 -13.01 -5.90
CA LEU A 262 9.35 -13.94 -5.99
C LEU A 262 8.12 -13.26 -6.62
N LYS A 263 7.76 -12.04 -6.20
CA LYS A 263 6.64 -11.29 -6.82
C LYS A 263 6.81 -11.06 -8.32
N LEU A 264 8.04 -10.93 -8.80
CA LEU A 264 8.36 -10.78 -10.23
C LEU A 264 8.62 -12.11 -10.96
N GLY A 265 8.42 -13.27 -10.31
CA GLY A 265 8.67 -14.59 -10.90
C GLY A 265 10.15 -14.93 -11.10
N ARG A 266 11.08 -14.19 -10.47
CA ARG A 266 12.53 -14.41 -10.56
C ARG A 266 13.01 -15.46 -9.56
N SER A 267 12.40 -16.64 -9.64
CA SER A 267 12.54 -17.75 -8.68
C SER A 267 13.98 -18.24 -8.49
N GLY A 268 14.77 -18.31 -9.57
CA GLY A 268 16.16 -18.77 -9.49
C GLY A 268 17.06 -17.84 -8.67
N GLU A 269 16.89 -16.53 -8.84
CA GLU A 269 17.63 -15.52 -8.08
C GLU A 269 17.17 -15.48 -6.62
N ALA A 270 15.85 -15.60 -6.39
CA ALA A 270 15.31 -15.72 -5.04
C ALA A 270 15.92 -16.91 -4.28
N LEU A 271 16.04 -18.08 -4.92
CA LEU A 271 16.65 -19.28 -4.34
C LEU A 271 18.10 -19.05 -3.89
N ALA A 272 18.92 -18.39 -4.71
CA ALA A 272 20.31 -18.10 -4.37
C ALA A 272 20.42 -17.23 -3.10
N HIS A 273 19.54 -16.23 -2.96
CA HIS A 273 19.48 -15.41 -1.76
C HIS A 273 18.93 -16.15 -0.54
N ILE A 274 17.95 -17.05 -0.71
CA ILE A 274 17.43 -17.93 0.35
C ILE A 274 18.53 -18.84 0.90
N GLN A 275 19.31 -19.48 0.02
CA GLN A 275 20.43 -20.35 0.41
C GLN A 275 21.48 -19.57 1.22
N THR A 276 21.80 -18.36 0.79
CA THR A 276 22.70 -17.47 1.54
C THR A 276 22.14 -17.15 2.93
N LEU A 277 20.84 -16.80 3.01
CA LEU A 277 20.17 -16.47 4.27
C LEU A 277 20.14 -17.67 5.25
N ALA A 278 19.98 -18.88 4.73
CA ALA A 278 20.04 -20.12 5.50
C ALA A 278 21.45 -20.37 6.08
N ALA A 279 22.50 -20.13 5.27
CA ALA A 279 23.89 -20.25 5.69
C ALA A 279 24.27 -19.24 6.79
N ASP A 280 23.69 -18.04 6.77
CA ASP A 280 23.89 -16.97 7.78
C ASP A 280 23.14 -17.22 9.12
N GLY A 281 22.58 -18.42 9.30
CA GLY A 281 21.94 -18.85 10.55
C GLY A 281 20.50 -18.38 10.74
N ASN A 282 19.83 -17.83 9.72
CA ASN A 282 18.43 -17.41 9.80
C ASN A 282 17.48 -18.48 9.21
N ARG A 283 17.57 -19.71 9.74
CA ARG A 283 16.85 -20.88 9.21
C ARG A 283 15.34 -20.66 9.14
N ARG A 284 14.71 -20.13 10.21
CA ARG A 284 13.26 -19.94 10.26
C ARG A 284 12.71 -19.09 9.11
N VAL A 285 13.36 -17.95 8.81
CA VAL A 285 12.92 -17.09 7.70
C VAL A 285 13.26 -17.73 6.35
N ALA A 286 14.42 -18.36 6.23
CA ALA A 286 14.81 -19.06 5.01
C ALA A 286 13.85 -20.22 4.67
N ASP A 287 13.44 -21.02 5.66
CA ASP A 287 12.50 -22.14 5.49
C ASP A 287 11.12 -21.65 5.05
N LEU A 288 10.64 -20.54 5.61
CA LEU A 288 9.40 -19.91 5.19
C LEU A 288 9.48 -19.41 3.73
N LEU A 289 10.57 -18.72 3.38
CA LEU A 289 10.77 -18.24 2.00
C LEU A 289 10.95 -19.39 1.00
N LEU A 290 11.58 -20.49 1.42
CA LEU A 290 11.70 -21.70 0.62
C LEU A 290 10.34 -22.38 0.40
N LYS A 291 9.49 -22.44 1.43
CA LYS A 291 8.09 -22.89 1.29
C LYS A 291 7.35 -22.04 0.25
N LEU A 292 7.46 -20.72 0.33
CA LEU A 292 6.80 -19.79 -0.59
C LEU A 292 7.31 -19.92 -2.03
N LEU A 293 8.61 -20.12 -2.22
CA LEU A 293 9.20 -20.42 -3.53
C LEU A 293 8.65 -21.73 -4.10
N ASN A 294 8.62 -22.80 -3.30
CA ASN A 294 8.10 -24.09 -3.74
C ASN A 294 6.62 -24.03 -4.12
N GLN A 295 5.81 -23.28 -3.37
CA GLN A 295 4.42 -23.00 -3.72
C GLN A 295 4.31 -22.27 -5.06
N GLN A 296 5.12 -21.23 -5.28
CA GLN A 296 5.14 -20.50 -6.55
C GLN A 296 5.51 -21.40 -7.74
N LEU A 297 6.54 -22.24 -7.59
CA LEU A 297 6.94 -23.18 -8.64
C LEU A 297 5.86 -24.24 -8.91
N ALA A 298 5.16 -24.71 -7.87
CA ALA A 298 4.03 -25.62 -8.04
C ALA A 298 2.85 -24.95 -8.77
N ILE A 299 2.56 -23.68 -8.45
CA ILE A 299 1.58 -22.87 -9.17
C ILE A 299 2.00 -22.77 -10.64
N ALA A 300 3.21 -22.30 -10.94
CA ALA A 300 3.70 -22.13 -12.30
C ALA A 300 3.62 -23.43 -13.13
N ARG A 301 4.03 -24.56 -12.55
CA ARG A 301 3.94 -25.88 -13.20
C ARG A 301 2.50 -26.31 -13.49
N ASN A 302 1.57 -26.05 -12.56
CA ASN A 302 0.16 -26.37 -12.78
C ASN A 302 -0.50 -25.40 -13.77
N GLN A 303 0.05 -24.19 -13.95
CA GLN A 303 -0.40 -23.20 -14.93
C GLN A 303 -0.22 -23.72 -16.35
N GLU A 304 0.94 -24.32 -16.60
CA GLU A 304 1.26 -24.99 -17.87
C GLU A 304 0.34 -26.19 -18.13
N LEU A 305 -0.23 -26.77 -17.07
CA LEU A 305 -1.17 -27.87 -17.13
C LEU A 305 -2.64 -27.43 -17.07
N GLU A 306 -2.93 -26.12 -17.11
CA GLU A 306 -4.28 -25.53 -17.00
C GLU A 306 -5.09 -26.00 -15.75
N THR A 307 -4.42 -26.41 -14.68
CA THR A 307 -5.04 -27.09 -13.51
C THR A 307 -4.93 -26.33 -12.20
N ILE A 308 -4.57 -25.05 -12.22
CA ILE A 308 -4.44 -24.28 -10.96
C ILE A 308 -5.80 -23.95 -10.36
N SER A 309 -5.94 -24.25 -9.06
CA SER A 309 -6.90 -23.53 -8.21
C SER A 309 -6.38 -22.13 -7.91
N HIS A 310 -7.14 -21.11 -8.32
CA HIS A 310 -6.88 -19.70 -8.01
C HIS A 310 -6.67 -19.47 -6.49
N ASP A 311 -7.27 -20.31 -5.64
CA ASP A 311 -7.10 -20.28 -4.17
C ASP A 311 -5.64 -20.45 -3.74
N ALA A 312 -4.86 -21.27 -4.48
CA ALA A 312 -3.45 -21.46 -4.19
C ALA A 312 -2.65 -20.17 -4.41
N GLN A 313 -3.01 -19.38 -5.43
CA GLN A 313 -2.40 -18.09 -5.69
C GLN A 313 -2.75 -17.07 -4.62
N ASP A 314 -4.02 -17.00 -4.23
CA ASP A 314 -4.49 -16.04 -3.22
C ASP A 314 -3.90 -16.34 -1.84
N ARG A 315 -3.82 -17.62 -1.46
CA ARG A 315 -3.14 -18.06 -0.25
C ARG A 315 -1.65 -17.70 -0.28
N TRP A 316 -0.97 -17.98 -1.39
CA TRP A 316 0.45 -17.62 -1.54
C TRP A 316 0.67 -16.11 -1.41
N ARG A 317 -0.20 -15.28 -2.02
CA ARG A 317 -0.16 -13.81 -1.88
C ARG A 317 -0.36 -13.39 -0.42
N SER A 318 -1.34 -13.96 0.27
CA SER A 318 -1.61 -13.67 1.67
C SER A 318 -0.41 -13.99 2.57
N GLU A 319 0.19 -15.18 2.41
CA GLU A 319 1.40 -15.56 3.15
C GLU A 319 2.58 -14.63 2.81
N MET A 320 2.79 -14.28 1.55
CA MET A 320 3.83 -13.33 1.12
C MET A 320 3.67 -11.95 1.76
N ASN A 321 2.44 -11.46 1.86
CA ASN A 321 2.12 -10.16 2.45
C ASN A 321 2.25 -10.13 3.99
N SER A 322 2.31 -11.31 4.63
CA SER A 322 2.53 -11.44 6.08
C SER A 322 4.01 -11.38 6.49
N LEU A 323 4.93 -11.37 5.52
CA LEU A 323 6.36 -11.32 5.80
C LEU A 323 6.75 -9.97 6.45
N PRO A 324 7.57 -9.97 7.50
CA PRO A 324 8.06 -8.74 8.15
C PRO A 324 9.16 -8.08 7.32
N LEU A 325 8.79 -7.46 6.20
CA LEU A 325 9.74 -6.92 5.20
C LEU A 325 10.36 -5.57 5.61
N VAL A 326 9.74 -4.87 6.56
CA VAL A 326 10.07 -3.49 6.94
C VAL A 326 9.80 -3.26 8.42
N ASN A 327 10.45 -2.26 9.03
CA ASN A 327 10.23 -1.88 10.43
C ASN A 327 9.15 -0.79 10.57
N ASP A 328 8.26 -0.91 11.55
CA ASP A 328 7.14 0.03 11.80
C ASP A 328 7.62 1.47 12.00
N GLY A 329 8.75 1.64 12.68
CA GLY A 329 9.35 2.94 12.94
C GLY A 329 9.85 3.60 11.66
N GLU A 330 10.35 2.84 10.69
CA GLU A 330 10.78 3.35 9.39
C GLU A 330 9.59 3.78 8.55
N VAL A 331 8.57 2.92 8.45
CA VAL A 331 7.32 3.24 7.73
C VAL A 331 6.68 4.49 8.33
N ARG A 332 6.60 4.60 9.67
CA ARG A 332 6.05 5.77 10.34
C ARG A 332 6.84 7.04 10.03
N ARG A 333 8.17 6.99 10.04
CA ARG A 333 9.03 8.13 9.68
C ARG A 333 8.83 8.56 8.23
N LEU A 334 8.71 7.60 7.31
CA LEU A 334 8.44 7.88 5.89
C LEU A 334 7.06 8.50 5.68
N LYS A 335 6.02 7.99 6.35
CA LYS A 335 4.69 8.60 6.31
C LYS A 335 4.70 10.03 6.84
N GLN A 336 5.44 10.28 7.93
CA GLN A 336 5.56 11.63 8.48
C GLN A 336 6.28 12.60 7.54
N SER A 337 7.21 12.13 6.70
CA SER A 337 7.89 12.98 5.70
C SER A 337 7.08 13.25 4.44
N LEU A 338 5.90 12.62 4.27
CA LEU A 338 4.91 12.99 3.26
C LEU A 338 4.09 14.22 3.65
N LEU A 339 3.99 14.49 4.95
CA LEU A 339 3.22 15.63 5.43
C LEU A 339 4.00 16.91 5.12
N PRO A 340 3.32 17.99 4.69
CA PRO A 340 3.98 19.27 4.56
C PRO A 340 4.65 19.60 5.91
N PRO A 341 5.85 20.21 5.91
CA PRO A 341 6.39 20.75 7.15
C PRO A 341 5.31 21.64 7.76
N PRO A 342 5.06 21.59 9.08
CA PRO A 342 4.02 22.38 9.71
C PRO A 342 4.26 23.83 9.32
N THR A 343 3.48 24.34 8.39
CA THR A 343 3.47 25.76 8.05
C THR A 343 2.98 26.42 9.31
N LEU A 344 3.84 27.19 9.99
CA LEU A 344 3.39 28.23 10.89
C LEU A 344 2.44 29.06 10.06
N VAL A 345 1.13 28.86 10.26
CA VAL A 345 0.09 29.61 9.57
C VAL A 345 0.39 31.06 9.91
N ALA A 346 1.03 31.77 8.99
CA ALA A 346 1.16 33.20 9.08
C ALA A 346 -0.28 33.70 9.12
N ASN A 347 -0.66 34.35 10.22
CA ASN A 347 -1.97 34.96 10.41
C ASN A 347 -2.21 35.99 9.31
N HIS A 348 -2.63 35.54 8.13
CA HIS A 348 -3.24 36.39 7.11
C HIS A 348 -4.73 36.46 7.42
N ARG A 349 -5.05 37.16 8.52
CA ARG A 349 -6.31 37.91 8.61
C ARG A 349 -6.01 39.30 8.08
N LYS A 350 -6.49 39.61 6.88
CA LYS A 350 -6.95 40.96 6.54
C LYS A 350 -8.46 40.95 6.63
#